data_AF-A0A7K2VSJ2-F1
#
_entry.id   AF-A0A7K2VSJ2-F1
#
_cell.length_a   1.000
_cell.length_b   1.000
_cell.length_c   1.000
_cell.angle_alpha   90.00
_cell.angle_beta   90.00
_cell.angle_gamma   90.00
#
_symmetry.space_group_name_H-M   'P 1'
#
loop_
_entity.id
_entity.type
_entity.pdbx_description
1 polymer ?
#
loop_
_entity_poly.entity_id
_entity_poly.type
_entity_poly.pdbx_seq_one_letter_code
_entity_poly.pdbx_strand_id
1 'polypeptide(L)'
;MIREWSTTAARTVRAVRGTPAPLTYGLIALCCLIFLLGPASGFTHTYGTGDALLAAQRSYFRHWGVIPAGLFAEPVREALTPVTALFVHGSWVHLLGNMLFLFVF
;
A
#
# COMPACT_ATOMS: atom_id res chain seq x y z
N MET A 1 1.00 4.75 -38.19
CA MET A 1 0.37 5.25 -36.95
C MET A 1 0.58 4.32 -35.74
N ILE A 2 0.10 3.06 -35.72
CA ILE A 2 0.21 2.15 -34.53
C ILE A 2 1.68 1.84 -34.12
N ARG A 3 2.61 1.77 -35.08
CA ARG A 3 4.04 1.43 -34.86
C ARG A 3 4.87 2.54 -34.21
N GLU A 4 4.41 3.79 -34.30
CA GLU A 4 5.08 4.95 -33.70
C GLU A 4 4.73 5.10 -32.22
N TRP A 5 3.52 4.65 -31.85
CA TRP A 5 3.07 4.59 -30.46
C TRP A 5 3.86 3.55 -29.66
N SER A 6 4.12 2.38 -30.24
CA SER A 6 4.88 1.32 -29.55
C SER A 6 6.33 1.71 -29.32
N THR A 7 6.97 2.38 -30.28
CA THR A 7 8.35 2.84 -30.15
C THR A 7 8.48 4.01 -29.18
N THR A 8 7.51 4.91 -29.15
CA THR A 8 7.49 6.01 -28.17
C THR A 8 7.24 5.48 -26.76
N ALA A 9 6.20 4.67 -26.54
CA ALA A 9 5.91 4.05 -25.25
C ALA A 9 7.09 3.21 -24.73
N ALA A 10 7.74 2.42 -25.59
CA ALA A 10 8.92 1.64 -25.23
C ALA A 10 10.11 2.52 -24.82
N ARG A 11 10.31 3.67 -25.49
CA ARG A 11 11.37 4.63 -25.12
C ARG A 11 11.07 5.32 -23.80
N THR A 12 9.82 5.71 -23.54
CA THR A 12 9.42 6.31 -22.26
C THR A 12 9.62 5.31 -21.11
N VAL A 13 9.17 4.05 -21.29
CA VAL A 13 9.40 2.97 -20.31
C VAL A 13 10.90 2.74 -20.06
N ARG A 14 11.73 2.79 -21.12
CA ARG A 14 13.19 2.61 -20.99
C ARG A 14 13.88 3.80 -20.33
N ALA A 15 13.42 5.02 -20.57
CA ALA A 15 13.92 6.23 -19.94
C ALA A 15 13.57 6.28 -18.45
N VAL A 16 12.34 5.90 -18.08
CA VAL A 16 11.91 5.75 -16.68
C VAL A 16 12.74 4.68 -15.96
N ARG A 17 13.10 3.58 -16.65
CA ARG A 17 14.00 2.54 -16.10
C ARG A 17 15.47 2.97 -15.96
N GLY A 18 15.88 4.07 -16.61
CA GLY A 18 17.26 4.56 -16.61
C GLY A 18 17.62 5.43 -15.41
N THR A 19 16.63 6.02 -14.74
CA THR A 19 16.82 6.85 -13.55
C THR A 19 16.68 5.98 -12.30
N PRO A 20 17.75 5.76 -11.51
CA PRO A 20 17.63 4.99 -10.29
C PRO A 20 16.77 5.74 -9.28
N ALA A 21 15.57 5.23 -9.01
CA ALA A 21 14.67 5.70 -7.95
C ALA A 21 14.56 4.65 -6.84
N PRO A 22 15.65 4.34 -6.12
CA PRO A 22 15.69 3.23 -5.17
C PRO A 22 14.68 3.40 -4.03
N LEU A 23 14.40 4.64 -3.61
CA LEU A 23 13.42 4.93 -2.57
C LEU A 23 12.00 4.62 -3.03
N THR A 24 11.62 5.06 -4.24
CA THR A 24 10.31 4.78 -4.82
C THR A 24 10.06 3.29 -4.93
N TYR A 25 11.00 2.54 -5.52
CA TYR A 25 10.88 1.09 -5.63
C TYR A 25 10.90 0.38 -4.28
N GLY A 26 11.71 0.87 -3.33
CA GLY A 26 11.74 0.36 -1.96
C GLY A 26 10.41 0.55 -1.23
N LEU A 27 9.80 1.74 -1.32
CA LEU A 27 8.50 2.03 -0.74
C LEU A 27 7.39 1.19 -1.38
N ILE A 28 7.41 1.05 -2.72
CA ILE A 28 6.45 0.19 -3.43
C ILE A 28 6.58 -1.27 -2.95
N ALA A 29 7.79 -1.81 -2.93
CA ALA A 29 8.04 -3.18 -2.49
C ALA A 29 7.61 -3.40 -1.03
N LEU A 30 7.91 -2.44 -0.15
CA LEU A 30 7.52 -2.48 1.26
C LEU A 30 6.00 -2.46 1.43
N CYS A 31 5.29 -1.55 0.76
CA CYS A 31 3.82 -1.47 0.81
C CYS A 31 3.17 -2.76 0.29
N CYS A 32 3.68 -3.30 -0.82
CA CYS A 32 3.20 -4.58 -1.35
C CYS A 32 3.43 -5.73 -0.36
N LEU A 33 4.61 -5.81 0.25
CA LEU A 33 4.92 -6.85 1.24
C LEU A 33 4.00 -6.76 2.46
N ILE A 34 3.83 -5.57 3.02
CA ILE A 34 2.94 -5.33 4.17
C ILE A 34 1.50 -5.74 3.83
N PHE A 35 1.00 -5.35 2.65
CA PHE A 35 -0.35 -5.72 2.23
C PHE A 35 -0.50 -7.24 2.07
N LEU A 36 0.43 -7.91 1.38
CA LEU A 36 0.38 -9.36 1.16
C LEU A 36 0.36 -10.15 2.47
N LEU A 37 1.09 -9.69 3.50
CA LEU A 37 1.13 -10.28 4.84
C LEU A 37 -0.07 -9.91 5.72
N GLY A 38 -0.83 -8.89 5.32
CA GLY A 38 -1.98 -8.39 6.06
C GLY A 38 -3.28 -9.16 5.75
N PRO A 39 -4.27 -9.10 6.65
CA PRO A 39 -5.55 -9.80 6.48
C PRO A 39 -6.39 -9.25 5.32
N ALA A 40 -6.04 -8.09 4.77
CA ALA A 40 -6.74 -7.47 3.64
C ALA A 40 -6.39 -8.10 2.27
N SER A 41 -5.25 -8.81 2.16
CA SER A 41 -4.86 -9.46 0.90
C SER A 41 -5.75 -10.64 0.55
N GLY A 42 -6.23 -11.36 1.57
CA GLY A 42 -6.91 -12.65 1.44
C GLY A 42 -5.98 -13.84 1.19
N PHE A 43 -4.65 -13.63 1.12
CA PHE A 43 -3.67 -14.71 0.90
C PHE A 43 -3.20 -15.39 2.17
N THR A 44 -3.24 -14.67 3.29
CA THR A 44 -2.84 -15.19 4.60
C THR A 44 -4.01 -15.89 5.29
N HIS A 45 -4.07 -17.21 5.15
CA HIS A 45 -5.11 -18.05 5.77
C HIS A 45 -5.04 -18.10 7.31
N THR A 46 -3.94 -17.65 7.91
CA THR A 46 -3.74 -17.59 9.37
C THR A 46 -4.74 -16.66 10.08
N TYR A 47 -5.33 -15.70 9.37
CA TYR A 47 -6.36 -14.81 9.93
C TYR A 47 -7.78 -15.38 9.90
N GLY A 48 -7.95 -16.62 9.43
CA GLY A 48 -9.24 -17.29 9.32
C GLY A 48 -10.03 -16.89 8.07
N THR A 49 -11.32 -17.25 8.06
CA THR A 49 -12.25 -17.00 6.94
C THR A 49 -13.55 -16.38 7.46
N GLY A 50 -14.35 -15.79 6.55
CA GLY A 50 -15.65 -15.20 6.88
C GLY A 50 -15.57 -14.13 7.99
N ASP A 51 -16.35 -14.29 9.05
CA ASP A 51 -16.42 -13.34 10.16
C ASP A 51 -15.10 -13.21 10.94
N ALA A 52 -14.34 -14.31 11.06
CA ALA A 52 -13.04 -14.27 11.74
C ALA A 52 -12.04 -13.38 10.99
N LEU A 53 -12.06 -13.45 9.66
CA LEU A 53 -11.25 -12.59 8.80
C LEU A 53 -11.66 -11.12 8.94
N LEU A 54 -12.97 -10.84 8.94
CA LEU A 54 -13.48 -9.47 9.13
C LEU A 54 -13.09 -8.90 10.50
N ALA A 55 -13.12 -9.72 11.55
CA ALA A 55 -12.68 -9.32 12.88
C ALA A 55 -11.15 -9.04 12.90
N ALA A 56 -10.35 -9.91 12.28
CA ALA A 56 -8.91 -9.72 12.14
C ALA A 56 -8.56 -8.44 11.38
N GLN A 57 -9.27 -8.15 10.27
CA GLN A 57 -9.12 -6.91 9.50
C GLN A 57 -9.42 -5.68 10.37
N ARG A 58 -10.54 -5.66 11.09
CA ARG A 58 -10.89 -4.54 11.98
C ARG A 58 -9.84 -4.33 13.07
N SER A 59 -9.35 -5.40 13.70
CA SER A 59 -8.30 -5.32 14.71
C SER A 59 -6.99 -4.79 14.12
N TYR A 60 -6.61 -5.26 12.93
CA TYR A 60 -5.43 -4.82 12.22
C TYR A 60 -5.50 -3.32 11.89
N PHE A 61 -6.61 -2.84 11.31
CA PHE A 61 -6.79 -1.43 11.00
C PHE A 61 -6.90 -0.54 12.23
N ARG A 62 -7.45 -1.05 13.34
CA ARG A 62 -7.46 -0.30 14.61
C ARG A 62 -6.07 -0.14 15.21
N HIS A 63 -5.19 -1.11 15.01
CA HIS A 63 -3.86 -1.07 15.58
C HIS A 63 -2.86 -0.28 14.72
N TRP A 64 -2.96 -0.41 13.39
CA TRP A 64 -1.99 0.18 12.47
C TRP A 64 -2.52 1.40 11.68
N GLY A 65 -3.83 1.63 11.68
CA GLY A 65 -4.45 2.80 11.06
C GLY A 65 -4.64 3.95 12.05
N VAL A 66 -4.90 5.15 11.53
CA VAL A 66 -5.24 6.32 12.36
C VAL A 66 -6.71 6.31 12.73
N ILE A 67 -6.99 6.47 14.03
CA ILE A 67 -8.32 6.75 14.54
C ILE A 67 -8.32 8.18 15.09
N PRO A 68 -9.02 9.15 14.46
CA PRO A 68 -8.99 10.54 14.88
C PRO A 68 -9.34 10.73 16.37
N ALA A 69 -10.38 10.04 16.84
CA ALA A 69 -10.79 10.10 18.24
C ALA A 69 -9.69 9.62 19.19
N GLY A 70 -8.94 8.57 18.82
CA GLY A 70 -7.81 8.06 19.60
C GLY A 70 -6.64 9.04 19.60
N LEU A 71 -6.30 9.61 18.44
CA LEU A 71 -5.20 10.57 18.30
C LEU A 71 -5.41 11.84 19.14
N PHE A 72 -6.66 12.32 19.26
CA PHE A 72 -6.96 13.49 20.09
C PHE A 72 -7.09 13.15 21.59
N ALA A 73 -7.51 11.94 21.94
CA ALA A 73 -7.63 11.52 23.34
C ALA A 73 -6.28 11.11 23.95
N GLU A 74 -5.48 10.36 23.21
CA GLU A 74 -4.24 9.71 23.66
C GLU A 74 -3.08 9.99 22.67
N PRO A 75 -2.70 11.27 22.45
CA PRO A 75 -1.80 11.66 21.38
C PRO A 75 -0.41 11.02 21.48
N VAL A 76 0.10 10.75 22.69
CA VAL A 76 1.41 10.11 22.90
C VAL A 76 1.38 8.65 22.44
N ARG A 77 0.28 7.93 22.75
CA ARG A 77 0.10 6.52 22.38
C ARG A 77 -0.09 6.37 20.88
N GLU A 78 -0.81 7.29 20.28
CA GLU A 78 -1.23 7.28 18.88
C GLU A 78 -0.29 8.07 17.96
N ALA A 79 0.79 8.67 18.47
CA ALA A 79 1.68 9.54 17.72
C ALA A 79 2.26 8.90 16.45
N LEU A 80 2.43 7.57 16.46
CA LEU A 80 2.99 6.82 15.34
C LEU A 80 1.95 6.35 14.32
N THR A 81 0.66 6.36 14.68
CA THR A 81 -0.37 5.84 13.77
C THR A 81 -0.49 6.61 12.45
N PRO A 82 -0.23 7.94 12.38
CA PRO A 82 -0.16 8.65 11.10
C PRO A 82 0.93 8.12 10.17
N VAL A 83 2.07 7.69 10.73
CA VAL A 83 3.18 7.14 9.94
C VAL A 83 2.86 5.71 9.51
N THR A 84 2.36 4.86 10.42
CA THR A 84 2.02 3.47 10.08
C THR A 84 0.90 3.39 9.06
N ALA A 85 -0.09 4.30 9.13
CA ALA A 85 -1.21 4.35 8.22
C ALA A 85 -0.82 4.62 6.76
N LEU A 86 0.35 5.24 6.50
CA LEU A 86 0.86 5.44 5.14
C LEU A 86 1.14 4.13 4.40
N PHE A 87 1.40 3.04 5.13
CA PHE A 87 1.77 1.74 4.57
C PHE A 87 0.60 0.75 4.54
N VAL A 88 -0.46 1.00 5.31
CA VAL A 88 -1.59 0.08 5.46
C VAL A 88 -2.62 0.30 4.37
N HIS A 89 -2.97 -0.76 3.64
CA HIS A 89 -3.92 -0.70 2.54
C HIS A 89 -5.15 -1.58 2.81
N GLY A 90 -6.33 -1.06 2.45
CA GLY A 90 -7.62 -1.66 2.78
C GLY A 90 -8.16 -2.67 1.77
N SER A 91 -7.66 -2.63 0.53
CA SER A 91 -8.13 -3.47 -0.57
C SER A 91 -7.12 -3.48 -1.71
N TRP A 92 -7.28 -4.43 -2.64
CA TRP A 92 -6.49 -4.51 -3.86
C TRP A 92 -6.53 -3.23 -4.69
N VAL A 93 -7.72 -2.66 -4.89
CA VAL A 93 -7.88 -1.42 -5.67
C VAL A 93 -7.14 -0.26 -5.00
N HIS A 94 -7.21 -0.16 -3.66
CA HIS A 94 -6.50 0.87 -2.92
C HIS A 94 -4.98 0.71 -3.06
N LEU A 95 -4.44 -0.51 -2.89
CA LEU A 95 -3.00 -0.77 -3.09
C LEU A 95 -2.55 -0.42 -4.51
N LEU A 96 -3.20 -0.99 -5.53
CA LEU A 96 -2.79 -0.83 -6.92
C LEU A 96 -2.85 0.63 -7.37
N GLY A 97 -3.87 1.37 -6.92
CA GLY A 97 -3.96 2.80 -7.14
C GLY A 97 -2.75 3.55 -6.58
N ASN A 98 -2.44 3.37 -5.29
CA ASN A 98 -1.32 4.07 -4.65
C ASN A 98 0.04 3.71 -5.27
N MET A 99 0.26 2.45 -5.62
CA MET A 99 1.53 2.04 -6.24
C MET A 99 1.70 2.65 -7.63
N LEU A 100 0.60 2.78 -8.39
CA LEU A 100 0.61 3.49 -9.67
C LEU A 100 0.96 4.97 -9.48
N PHE A 101 0.37 5.64 -8.49
CA PHE A 101 0.69 7.04 -8.19
C PHE A 101 2.16 7.22 -7.78
N LEU A 102 2.67 6.40 -6.85
CA LEU A 102 4.08 6.45 -6.45
C LEU A 102 5.05 6.14 -7.60
N PHE A 103 4.65 5.30 -8.56
CA PHE A 103 5.48 4.99 -9.71
C PHE A 103 5.52 6.13 -10.74
N VAL A 104 4.45 6.93 -10.82
CA VAL A 104 4.30 8.00 -11.82
C VAL A 104 4.80 9.35 -11.30
N PHE A 105 4.60 9.66 -10.02
CA PHE A 105 4.92 10.95 -9.38
C PHE A 105 6.00 10.79 -8.32
#